data_AF-A0A9D7DEF5-F1
#
_entry.id   AF-A0A9D7DEF5-F1
#
_cell.length_a   1.000
_cell.length_b   1.000
_cell.length_c   1.000
_cell.angle_alpha   90.00
_cell.angle_beta   90.00
_cell.angle_gamma   90.00
#
_symmetry.space_group_name_H-M   'P 1'
#
loop_
_entity.id
_entity.type
_entity.pdbx_description
1 polymer ?
#
loop_
_entity_poly.entity_id
_entity_poly.type
_entity_poly.pdbx_seq_one_letter_code
_entity_poly.pdbx_strand_id
1 'polypeptide(L)'
;MTDALRTLPSFPLVAPFTAMGYSETVYVPGATIHSSTLSATGNNAIVDWVIVEMRPAATPNLVAASRAVLLQRDGDVVDLDGISSVGFGGLAHGNYCVVVKPRNHLPVMLSPSTPFAYGTATSAVDFTLPTTQVYDNDARKNVSGVMLLRAGDVTFNEVLQYVGAGNDRDPSWSASVAPHQQRP
;
A
#
# COMPACT_ATOMS: atom_id res chain seq x y z
N MET A 1 16.94 12.10 -13.20
CA MET A 1 16.17 10.90 -12.83
C MET A 1 15.28 10.58 -14.02
N THR A 2 15.62 9.55 -14.79
CA THR A 2 14.97 9.23 -16.08
C THR A 2 13.71 8.40 -15.87
N ASP A 3 12.67 8.74 -16.61
CA ASP A 3 11.26 8.34 -16.51
C ASP A 3 11.00 6.87 -16.93
N ALA A 4 11.93 5.97 -16.62
CA ALA A 4 12.01 4.62 -17.16
C ALA A 4 11.25 3.56 -16.36
N LEU A 5 10.44 3.94 -15.37
CA LEU A 5 9.56 3.00 -14.66
C LEU A 5 8.16 2.89 -15.30
N ARG A 6 7.87 3.67 -16.37
CA ARG A 6 6.57 3.70 -17.06
C ARG A 6 6.47 2.76 -18.28
N THR A 7 7.53 2.03 -18.62
CA THR A 7 7.62 1.23 -19.85
C THR A 7 7.86 -0.28 -19.63
N LEU A 8 7.88 -0.75 -18.38
CA LEU A 8 7.70 -2.17 -18.06
C LEU A 8 6.18 -2.46 -17.91
N PRO A 9 5.72 -3.69 -18.17
CA PRO A 9 4.39 -3.97 -18.72
C PRO A 9 3.27 -3.36 -17.87
N SER A 10 2.48 -2.48 -18.50
CA SER A 10 1.31 -1.74 -17.98
C SER A 10 1.11 -1.76 -16.46
N PHE A 11 1.31 -0.60 -15.79
CA PHE A 11 0.75 -0.37 -14.47
C PHE A 11 -0.71 -0.89 -14.45
N PRO A 12 -1.07 -1.77 -13.49
CA PRO A 12 -2.34 -2.45 -13.58
C PRO A 12 -3.48 -1.45 -13.36
N LEU A 13 -4.41 -1.40 -14.31
CA LEU A 13 -5.62 -0.55 -14.20
C LEU A 13 -6.65 -1.13 -13.23
N VAL A 14 -6.43 -2.35 -12.75
CA VAL A 14 -7.23 -3.03 -11.73
C VAL A 14 -6.32 -3.32 -10.54
N ALA A 15 -6.79 -3.04 -9.32
CA ALA A 15 -6.05 -3.32 -8.10
C ALA A 15 -5.65 -4.82 -8.05
N PRO A 16 -4.35 -5.14 -7.84
CA PRO A 16 -3.86 -6.51 -7.99
C PRO A 16 -4.11 -7.39 -6.75
N PHE A 17 -4.57 -6.83 -5.63
CA PHE A 17 -4.54 -7.49 -4.32
C PHE A 17 -5.36 -8.78 -4.23
N THR A 18 -6.53 -8.87 -4.89
CA THR A 18 -7.30 -10.11 -4.94
C THR A 18 -6.54 -11.24 -5.65
N ALA A 19 -5.86 -10.92 -6.75
CA ALA A 19 -5.02 -11.88 -7.48
C ALA A 19 -3.75 -12.25 -6.70
N MET A 20 -3.30 -11.38 -5.80
CA MET A 20 -2.19 -11.63 -4.87
C MET A 20 -2.63 -12.37 -3.59
N GLY A 21 -3.90 -12.75 -3.45
CA GLY A 21 -4.39 -13.52 -2.31
C GLY A 21 -4.89 -12.71 -1.11
N TYR A 22 -4.98 -11.37 -1.23
CA TYR A 22 -5.57 -10.55 -0.18
C TYR A 22 -7.07 -10.84 -0.04
N SER A 23 -7.49 -11.34 1.13
CA SER A 23 -8.82 -11.93 1.35
C SER A 23 -9.53 -11.41 2.61
N GLU A 24 -9.29 -10.17 3.01
CA GLU A 24 -10.05 -9.55 4.13
C GLU A 24 -11.55 -9.48 3.79
N THR A 25 -12.41 -9.94 4.70
CA THR A 25 -13.86 -10.05 4.45
C THR A 25 -14.52 -8.71 4.10
N VAL A 26 -14.02 -7.62 4.67
CA VAL A 26 -14.54 -6.25 4.45
C VAL A 26 -13.84 -5.51 3.31
N TYR A 27 -12.91 -6.17 2.61
CA TYR A 27 -12.24 -5.59 1.46
C TYR A 27 -13.20 -5.45 0.28
N VAL A 28 -13.10 -4.33 -0.43
CA VAL A 28 -13.82 -4.10 -1.69
C VAL A 28 -12.91 -4.48 -2.86
N PRO A 29 -13.07 -5.68 -3.47
CA PRO A 29 -12.23 -6.12 -4.57
C PRO A 29 -12.55 -5.39 -5.88
N GLY A 30 -11.61 -5.45 -6.83
CA GLY A 30 -11.85 -5.01 -8.20
C GLY A 30 -11.84 -3.50 -8.41
N ALA A 31 -11.22 -2.73 -7.51
CA ALA A 31 -11.01 -1.30 -7.73
C ALA A 31 -10.28 -1.06 -9.06
N THR A 32 -10.78 -0.12 -9.87
CA THR A 32 -10.21 0.19 -11.19
C THR A 32 -9.91 1.67 -11.35
N ILE A 33 -8.91 1.99 -12.16
CA ILE A 33 -8.58 3.36 -12.57
C ILE A 33 -8.64 3.49 -14.09
N HIS A 34 -8.87 4.72 -14.56
CA HIS A 34 -8.75 5.03 -15.97
C HIS A 34 -7.28 5.26 -16.35
N SER A 35 -6.89 4.98 -17.60
CA SER A 35 -5.51 5.20 -18.06
C SER A 35 -5.08 6.67 -17.96
N SER A 36 -6.04 7.60 -18.03
CA SER A 36 -5.79 9.03 -17.82
C SER A 36 -5.32 9.36 -16.40
N THR A 37 -5.66 8.58 -15.38
CA THR A 37 -5.14 8.76 -14.01
C THR A 37 -3.62 8.63 -13.97
N LEU A 38 -3.06 7.83 -14.88
CA LEU A 38 -1.61 7.68 -15.00
C LEU A 38 -0.94 8.85 -15.74
N SER A 39 -1.68 9.77 -16.35
CA SER A 39 -1.08 10.89 -17.10
C SER A 39 -0.35 11.91 -16.23
N ALA A 40 -0.61 11.92 -14.92
CA ALA A 40 0.11 12.77 -13.99
C ALA A 40 1.61 12.47 -13.99
N THR A 41 2.42 13.54 -13.94
CA THR A 41 3.88 13.49 -13.95
C THR A 41 4.45 14.20 -12.71
N GLY A 42 5.76 14.12 -12.50
CA GLY A 42 6.41 14.77 -11.36
C GLY A 42 6.09 14.07 -10.04
N ASN A 43 5.86 14.85 -8.99
CA ASN A 43 5.59 14.36 -7.63
C ASN A 43 4.26 13.61 -7.54
N ASN A 44 3.23 14.09 -8.25
CA ASN A 44 1.89 13.50 -8.22
C ASN A 44 1.76 12.30 -9.18
N ALA A 45 2.86 11.84 -9.79
CA ALA A 45 2.82 10.68 -10.66
C ALA A 45 2.45 9.44 -9.84
N ILE A 46 1.46 8.67 -10.30
CA ILE A 46 1.10 7.40 -9.67
C ILE A 46 2.23 6.39 -9.87
N VAL A 47 2.70 5.79 -8.78
CA VAL A 47 3.82 4.84 -8.77
C VAL A 47 3.42 3.45 -8.28
N ASP A 48 2.38 3.32 -7.46
CA ASP A 48 1.93 2.02 -6.96
C ASP A 48 0.45 1.98 -6.54
N TRP A 49 -0.04 0.78 -6.28
CA TRP A 49 -1.25 0.50 -5.51
C TRP A 49 -0.88 0.15 -4.06
N VAL A 50 -1.69 0.58 -3.11
CA VAL A 50 -1.59 0.18 -1.69
C VAL A 50 -2.97 -0.19 -1.14
N ILE A 51 -3.02 -1.03 -0.11
CA ILE A 51 -4.23 -1.18 0.71
C ILE A 51 -4.18 -0.18 1.86
N VAL A 52 -5.32 0.46 2.14
CA VAL A 52 -5.55 1.18 3.38
C VAL A 52 -6.64 0.47 4.16
N GLU A 53 -6.34 0.14 5.43
CA GLU A 53 -7.31 -0.43 6.36
C GLU A 53 -7.61 0.55 7.50
N MET A 54 -8.87 0.53 7.93
CA MET A 54 -9.35 1.23 9.11
C MET A 54 -9.68 0.18 10.16
N ARG A 55 -8.93 0.19 11.27
CA ARG A 55 -9.14 -0.74 12.40
C ARG A 55 -9.57 0.03 13.64
N PRO A 56 -10.67 -0.31 14.33
CA PRO A 56 -11.08 0.45 15.51
C PRO A 56 -9.98 0.43 16.59
N ALA A 57 -9.69 1.58 17.20
CA ALA A 57 -8.62 1.68 18.20
C ALA A 57 -8.87 0.80 19.44
N ALA A 58 -10.13 0.52 19.76
CA ALA A 58 -10.52 -0.37 20.85
C ALA A 58 -10.32 -1.87 20.51
N THR A 59 -10.31 -2.23 19.23
CA THR A 59 -10.19 -3.60 18.73
C THR A 59 -9.30 -3.64 17.48
N PRO A 60 -7.99 -3.31 17.60
CA PRO A 60 -7.09 -3.10 16.46
C PRO A 60 -6.75 -4.38 15.67
N ASN A 61 -7.22 -5.54 16.14
CA ASN A 61 -7.16 -6.81 15.42
C ASN A 61 -8.32 -7.00 14.43
N LEU A 62 -9.35 -6.14 14.45
CA LEU A 62 -10.48 -6.21 13.54
C LEU A 62 -10.37 -5.15 12.45
N VAL A 63 -10.55 -5.57 11.20
CA VAL A 63 -10.63 -4.67 10.05
C VAL A 63 -12.07 -4.20 9.90
N ALA A 64 -12.33 -2.91 10.12
CA ALA A 64 -13.67 -2.32 9.98
C ALA A 64 -13.93 -1.87 8.53
N ALA A 65 -12.89 -1.44 7.82
CA ALA A 65 -12.94 -1.19 6.39
C ALA A 65 -11.57 -1.43 5.75
N SER A 66 -11.56 -1.87 4.50
CA SER A 66 -10.34 -2.05 3.71
C SER A 66 -10.60 -1.71 2.26
N ARG A 67 -9.69 -0.94 1.64
CA ARG A 67 -9.77 -0.64 0.21
C ARG A 67 -8.40 -0.44 -0.42
N ALA A 68 -8.33 -0.73 -1.72
CA ALA A 68 -7.17 -0.45 -2.55
C ALA A 68 -7.24 1.01 -3.06
N VAL A 69 -6.11 1.68 -3.00
CA VAL A 69 -5.92 3.10 -3.38
C VAL A 69 -4.56 3.30 -4.04
N LEU A 70 -4.25 4.51 -4.47
CA LEU A 70 -3.05 4.81 -5.25
C LEU A 70 -1.98 5.49 -4.40
N LEU A 71 -0.72 5.19 -4.71
CA LEU A 71 0.46 5.84 -4.15
C LEU A 71 1.08 6.76 -5.19
N GLN A 72 1.29 8.03 -4.82
CA GLN A 72 2.01 9.03 -5.60
C GLN A 72 3.52 8.97 -5.32
N ARG A 73 4.32 9.54 -6.22
CA ARG A 73 5.79 9.47 -6.19
C ARG A 73 6.40 10.20 -4.99
N ASP A 74 5.74 11.23 -4.50
CA ASP A 74 6.14 11.96 -3.29
C ASP A 74 5.72 11.27 -1.99
N GLY A 75 4.98 10.16 -2.06
CA GLY A 75 4.57 9.35 -0.92
C GLY A 75 3.13 9.57 -0.48
N ASP A 76 2.39 10.46 -1.14
CA ASP A 76 0.99 10.69 -0.83
C ASP A 76 0.13 9.50 -1.26
N VAL A 77 -0.82 9.12 -0.39
CA VAL A 77 -1.81 8.09 -0.68
C VAL A 77 -3.14 8.76 -1.02
N VAL A 78 -3.64 8.51 -2.23
CA VAL A 78 -4.80 9.19 -2.82
C VAL A 78 -5.84 8.20 -3.33
N ASP A 79 -7.08 8.65 -3.46
CA ASP A 79 -8.19 7.85 -4.00
C ASP A 79 -7.98 7.57 -5.51
N LEU A 80 -8.93 6.84 -6.11
CA LEU A 80 -8.80 6.27 -7.46
C LEU A 80 -8.75 7.31 -8.60
N ASP A 81 -9.10 8.56 -8.32
CA ASP A 81 -8.94 9.68 -9.27
C ASP A 81 -7.49 10.18 -9.34
N GLY A 82 -6.62 9.73 -8.42
CA GLY A 82 -5.22 10.12 -8.34
C GLY A 82 -4.99 11.47 -7.67
N ILE A 83 -6.01 12.09 -7.06
CA ILE A 83 -5.93 13.45 -6.49
C ILE A 83 -6.62 13.55 -5.13
N SER A 84 -7.81 12.96 -4.97
CA SER A 84 -8.62 13.10 -3.78
C SER A 84 -8.02 12.37 -2.58
N SER A 85 -8.27 12.89 -1.37
CA SER A 85 -7.96 12.16 -0.13
C SER A 85 -8.78 10.87 -0.04
N VAL A 86 -8.21 9.81 0.55
CA VAL A 86 -8.88 8.53 0.72
C VAL A 86 -10.10 8.65 1.64
N GLY A 87 -11.28 8.34 1.12
CA GLY A 87 -12.53 8.27 1.90
C GLY A 87 -12.96 6.84 2.24
N PHE A 88 -13.71 6.68 3.34
CA PHE A 88 -14.36 5.42 3.73
C PHE A 88 -15.87 5.64 3.92
N GLY A 89 -16.60 5.64 2.80
CA GLY A 89 -18.06 5.83 2.80
C GLY A 89 -18.77 4.77 3.65
N GLY A 90 -19.68 5.20 4.52
CA GLY A 90 -20.43 4.32 5.42
C GLY A 90 -19.68 3.86 6.67
N LEU A 91 -18.39 4.19 6.81
CA LEU A 91 -17.65 3.95 8.06
C LEU A 91 -18.11 4.94 9.14
N ALA A 92 -18.43 4.42 10.34
CA ALA A 92 -18.84 5.26 11.45
C ALA A 92 -17.71 6.17 11.93
N HIS A 93 -18.06 7.38 12.37
CA HIS A 93 -17.10 8.29 13.01
C HIS A 93 -16.50 7.64 14.26
N GLY A 94 -15.21 7.87 14.49
CA GLY A 94 -14.51 7.25 15.61
C GLY A 94 -13.00 7.25 15.46
N ASN A 95 -12.35 6.58 16.40
CA ASN A 95 -10.90 6.48 16.49
C ASN A 95 -10.41 5.19 15.84
N TYR A 96 -9.52 5.31 14.86
CA TYR A 96 -9.00 4.18 14.10
C TYR A 96 -7.49 4.12 14.09
N CYS A 97 -6.94 2.92 14.17
CA CYS A 97 -5.60 2.62 13.73
C CYS A 97 -5.63 2.52 12.21
N VAL A 98 -5.04 3.49 11.54
CA VAL A 98 -4.87 3.46 10.08
C VAL A 98 -3.72 2.51 9.76
N VAL A 99 -3.97 1.58 8.83
CA VAL A 99 -2.95 0.66 8.30
C VAL A 99 -2.71 0.97 6.84
N VAL A 100 -1.45 1.02 6.43
CA VAL A 100 -1.05 1.06 5.01
C VAL A 100 -0.29 -0.21 4.70
N LYS A 101 -0.74 -0.97 3.69
CA LYS A 101 -0.09 -2.20 3.23
C LYS A 101 0.36 -2.02 1.78
N PRO A 102 1.64 -1.67 1.55
CA PRO A 102 2.23 -1.67 0.22
C PRO A 102 2.40 -3.08 -0.33
N ARG A 103 2.72 -3.20 -1.62
CA ARG A 103 2.98 -4.51 -2.25
C ARG A 103 4.38 -5.06 -1.97
N ASN A 104 5.34 -4.19 -1.65
CA ASN A 104 6.77 -4.50 -1.63
C ASN A 104 7.49 -4.12 -0.31
N HIS A 105 6.73 -3.66 0.68
CA HIS A 105 7.24 -3.20 1.98
C HIS A 105 6.35 -3.71 3.11
N LEU A 106 6.91 -3.79 4.32
CA LEU A 106 6.16 -4.13 5.51
C LEU A 106 4.99 -3.16 5.72
N PRO A 107 3.80 -3.67 6.07
CA PRO A 107 2.70 -2.86 6.53
C PRO A 107 3.08 -1.97 7.71
N VAL A 108 2.50 -0.78 7.77
CA VAL A 108 2.60 0.11 8.93
C VAL A 108 1.21 0.39 9.48
N MET A 109 1.09 0.39 10.81
CA MET A 109 -0.16 0.67 11.52
C MET A 109 0.08 1.75 12.58
N LEU A 110 -0.84 2.72 12.68
CA LEU A 110 -0.86 3.67 13.79
C LEU A 110 -1.02 2.95 15.13
N SER A 111 -0.36 3.48 16.16
CA SER A 111 -0.54 2.98 17.53
C SER A 111 -1.99 3.22 18.01
N PRO A 112 -2.64 2.25 18.65
CA PRO A 112 -3.93 2.44 19.32
C PRO A 112 -3.92 3.54 20.39
N SER A 113 -2.74 3.90 20.91
CA SER A 113 -2.57 4.99 21.88
C SER A 113 -2.66 6.40 21.26
N THR A 114 -2.46 6.52 19.95
CA THR A 114 -2.59 7.78 19.19
C THR A 114 -3.38 7.52 17.90
N PRO A 115 -4.67 7.21 18.01
CA PRO A 115 -5.47 6.83 16.85
C PRO A 115 -5.85 8.05 16.00
N PHE A 116 -6.22 7.78 14.76
CA PHE A 116 -6.78 8.76 13.84
C PHE A 116 -8.28 8.99 14.11
N ALA A 117 -8.69 10.24 14.29
CA ALA A 117 -10.09 10.62 14.52
C ALA A 117 -10.83 10.83 13.19
N TYR A 118 -11.54 9.79 12.74
CA TYR A 118 -12.31 9.82 11.50
C TYR A 118 -13.66 10.51 11.69
N GLY A 119 -14.01 11.44 10.78
CA GLY A 119 -15.34 12.07 10.70
C GLY A 119 -15.55 13.38 11.46
N THR A 120 -14.53 13.86 12.19
CA THR A 120 -14.63 15.11 12.98
C THR A 120 -13.81 16.27 12.41
N ALA A 121 -12.74 15.99 11.65
CA ALA A 121 -11.96 16.95 10.87
C ALA A 121 -11.09 16.21 9.84
N THR A 122 -10.64 16.89 8.78
CA THR A 122 -9.60 16.38 7.90
C THR A 122 -8.24 16.54 8.59
N SER A 123 -7.65 15.43 8.98
CA SER A 123 -6.25 15.36 9.42
C SER A 123 -5.52 14.35 8.54
N ALA A 124 -4.24 14.60 8.29
CA ALA A 124 -3.39 13.66 7.58
C ALA A 124 -2.67 12.75 8.57
N VAL A 125 -2.43 11.50 8.16
CA VAL A 125 -1.52 10.59 8.85
C VAL A 125 -0.22 10.58 8.07
N ASP A 126 0.86 11.00 8.73
CA ASP A 126 2.19 11.02 8.12
C ASP A 126 3.09 9.96 8.77
N PHE A 127 3.27 8.83 8.09
CA PHE A 127 4.15 7.76 8.55
C PHE A 127 5.64 8.06 8.39
N THR A 128 6.00 9.15 7.71
CA THR A 128 7.39 9.57 7.52
C THR A 128 7.95 10.31 8.73
N LEU A 129 7.09 10.80 9.64
CA LEU A 129 7.52 11.45 10.86
C LEU A 129 7.95 10.43 11.93
N PRO A 130 9.13 10.59 12.56
CA PRO A 130 9.54 9.79 13.71
C PRO A 130 8.59 9.92 14.91
N THR A 131 7.87 11.03 15.01
CA THR A 131 6.91 11.32 16.10
C THR A 131 5.57 10.61 15.94
N THR A 132 5.23 10.15 14.73
CA THR A 132 4.02 9.35 14.49
C THR A 132 4.19 8.01 15.19
N GLN A 133 3.42 7.74 16.24
CA GLN A 133 3.52 6.48 16.96
C GLN A 133 2.86 5.37 16.14
N VAL A 134 3.62 4.30 15.94
CA VAL A 134 3.19 3.11 15.20
C VAL A 134 3.11 1.92 16.14
N TYR A 135 2.28 0.95 15.80
CA TYR A 135 2.12 -0.28 16.57
C TYR A 135 3.43 -1.08 16.63
N ASP A 136 4.11 -1.20 15.49
CA ASP A 136 5.41 -1.86 15.38
C ASP A 136 6.46 -0.85 14.86
N ASN A 137 7.48 -0.58 15.68
CA ASN A 137 8.56 0.32 15.30
C ASN A 137 9.52 -0.31 14.28
N ASP A 138 9.57 -1.64 14.20
CA ASP A 138 10.41 -2.35 13.23
C ASP A 138 9.84 -2.28 11.81
N ALA A 139 8.54 -1.98 11.64
CA ALA A 139 7.95 -1.71 10.32
C ALA A 139 8.60 -0.52 9.59
N ARG A 140 9.28 0.37 10.34
CA ARG A 140 9.93 1.57 9.79
C ARG A 140 11.44 1.61 10.08
N LYS A 141 12.15 2.40 9.29
CA LYS A 141 13.57 2.69 9.44
C LYS A 141 13.81 4.18 9.23
N ASN A 142 14.46 4.83 10.19
CA ASN A 142 14.88 6.21 10.05
C ASN A 142 16.05 6.31 9.06
N VAL A 143 15.90 7.15 8.04
CA VAL A 143 16.95 7.55 7.11
C VAL A 143 16.98 9.08 7.09
N SER A 144 17.98 9.66 7.74
CA SER A 144 18.22 11.10 7.76
C SER A 144 17.02 11.95 8.25
N GLY A 145 16.27 11.44 9.23
CA GLY A 145 15.12 12.15 9.83
C GLY A 145 13.77 11.78 9.22
N VAL A 146 13.76 11.00 8.13
CA VAL A 146 12.55 10.51 7.47
C VAL A 146 12.40 9.02 7.76
N MET A 147 11.22 8.62 8.23
CA MET A 147 10.88 7.22 8.44
C MET A 147 10.45 6.60 7.11
N LEU A 148 11.23 5.63 6.65
CA LEU A 148 10.90 4.81 5.48
C LEU A 148 10.32 3.47 5.92
N LEU A 149 9.45 2.88 5.11
CA LEU A 149 9.00 1.52 5.35
C LEU A 149 10.14 0.53 5.09
N ARG A 150 10.24 -0.53 5.89
CA ARG A 150 11.20 -1.59 5.60
C ARG A 150 10.70 -2.45 4.44
N ALA A 151 11.61 -2.92 3.59
CA ALA A 151 11.26 -3.95 2.62
C ALA A 151 10.80 -5.21 3.37
N GLY A 152 9.70 -5.82 2.94
CA GLY A 152 9.16 -7.01 3.58
C GLY A 152 7.97 -7.60 2.84
N ASP A 153 7.59 -8.80 3.30
CA ASP A 153 6.66 -9.80 2.75
C ASP A 153 5.78 -9.33 1.57
N VAL A 154 6.24 -9.67 0.36
CA VAL A 154 5.58 -9.38 -0.91
C VAL A 154 4.44 -10.39 -1.19
N THR A 155 4.36 -11.45 -0.39
CA THR A 155 3.46 -12.60 -0.60
C THR A 155 2.28 -12.65 0.36
N PHE A 156 2.25 -11.76 1.37
CA PHE A 156 1.22 -11.68 2.41
C PHE A 156 1.05 -13.00 3.18
N ASN A 157 2.12 -13.78 3.34
CA ASN A 157 2.11 -15.07 4.02
C ASN A 157 2.52 -15.01 5.51
N GLU A 158 2.76 -13.80 6.02
CA GLU A 158 3.18 -13.52 7.40
C GLU A 158 4.59 -14.05 7.75
N VAL A 159 5.40 -14.43 6.76
CA VAL A 159 6.76 -14.94 6.92
C VAL A 159 7.75 -14.06 6.17
N LEU A 160 8.63 -13.38 6.90
CA LEU A 160 9.70 -12.59 6.29
C LEU A 160 10.87 -13.50 5.87
N GLN A 161 11.00 -13.76 4.58
CA GLN A 161 12.07 -14.62 4.03
C GLN A 161 12.93 -13.86 3.02
N TYR A 162 14.20 -13.64 3.37
CA TYR A 162 15.17 -12.86 2.59
C TYR A 162 15.91 -13.69 1.51
N VAL A 163 16.04 -15.00 1.69
CA VAL A 163 16.69 -15.97 0.76
C VAL A 163 16.05 -17.36 0.85
N GLY A 164 16.17 -18.17 -0.21
CA GLY A 164 15.60 -19.53 -0.32
C GLY A 164 14.38 -19.61 -1.25
N ALA A 165 13.91 -20.81 -1.60
CA ALA A 165 12.72 -20.96 -2.44
C ALA A 165 11.48 -20.41 -1.70
N GLY A 166 10.70 -19.53 -2.34
CA GLY A 166 9.56 -18.85 -1.72
C GLY A 166 9.92 -17.58 -0.95
N ASN A 167 11.15 -17.05 -1.11
CA ASN A 167 11.53 -15.78 -0.50
C ASN A 167 10.76 -14.59 -1.09
N ASP A 168 10.68 -13.51 -0.31
CA ASP A 168 9.90 -12.30 -0.65
C ASP A 168 10.53 -11.47 -1.77
N ARG A 169 11.79 -11.75 -2.13
CA ARG A 169 12.53 -11.04 -3.19
C ARG A 169 12.15 -11.56 -4.57
N ASP A 170 11.99 -12.87 -4.73
CA ASP A 170 11.92 -13.54 -6.03
C ASP A 170 10.58 -13.40 -6.82
N PRO A 171 9.41 -13.12 -6.21
CA PRO A 171 8.17 -12.87 -6.95
C PRO A 171 8.25 -11.66 -7.90
N SER A 172 9.24 -10.78 -7.72
CA SER A 172 9.48 -9.61 -8.58
C SER A 172 10.33 -9.90 -9.82
N TRP A 173 10.98 -11.09 -9.93
CA TRP A 173 11.97 -11.37 -10.98
C TRP A 173 11.54 -12.41 -12.02
N SER A 174 10.48 -13.20 -11.80
CA SER A 174 10.09 -14.29 -12.72
C SER A 174 9.03 -13.92 -13.77
N ALA A 175 8.70 -12.64 -13.97
CA ALA A 175 7.70 -12.22 -14.96
C ALA A 175 8.26 -11.86 -16.36
N SER A 176 9.53 -12.17 -16.68
CA SER A 176 10.06 -11.87 -18.03
C SER A 176 11.17 -12.81 -18.53
N VAL A 177 10.90 -14.12 -18.64
CA VAL A 177 11.59 -14.95 -19.66
C VAL A 177 10.59 -15.97 -20.21
N ALA A 178 9.98 -15.65 -21.35
CA ALA A 178 9.31 -16.66 -22.16
C ALA A 178 10.40 -17.51 -22.85
N PRO A 179 10.38 -18.86 -22.73
CA PRO A 179 11.31 -19.70 -23.47
C PRO A 179 10.97 -19.67 -24.96
N HIS A 180 11.94 -19.25 -25.77
CA HIS A 180 11.88 -19.33 -27.23
C HIS A 180 11.81 -20.81 -27.62
N GLN A 181 10.62 -21.28 -27.99
CA GLN A 181 10.40 -22.59 -28.59
C GLN A 181 11.08 -22.61 -29.96
N GLN A 182 12.23 -23.26 -30.08
CA GLN A 182 12.71 -23.72 -31.38
C GLN A 182 12.08 -25.09 -31.65
N ARG A 183 11.16 -25.10 -32.61
CA ARG A 183 10.63 -26.33 -33.23
C ARG A 183 11.72 -26.91 -34.13
N PRO A 184 11.84 -28.25 -34.22
CA PRO A 184 12.71 -28.90 -35.20
C PRO A 184 12.22 -28.68 -36.63
#